data_AF-A0A831V837-F1
#
_entry.id   AF-A0A831V837-F1
#
_cell.length_a   1.000
_cell.length_b   1.000
_cell.length_c   1.000
_cell.angle_alpha   90.00
_cell.angle_beta   90.00
_cell.angle_gamma   90.00
#
_symmetry.space_group_name_H-M   'P 1'
#
loop_
_entity.id
_entity.type
_entity.pdbx_description
1 polymer ?
#
loop_
_entity_poly.entity_id
_entity_poly.type
_entity_poly.pdbx_seq_one_letter_code
_entity_poly.pdbx_strand_id
1 'polypeptide(L)' 'MAGDRRRRKYGVRKLVVVSVNLPDRQVENLDALVELGLFRSRSDVVETALEELLLRYNIKMEDEDIEVIKGR' A
#
# COMPACT_ATOMS: atom_id res chain seq x y z
N MET A 1 -35.39 -6.88 -21.45
CA MET A 1 -35.00 -7.27 -20.07
C MET A 1 -33.48 -7.35 -20.02
N ALA A 2 -32.82 -6.33 -19.49
CA ALA A 2 -31.36 -6.28 -19.37
C ALA A 2 -30.94 -6.89 -18.02
N GLY A 3 -30.50 -8.14 -18.06
CA GLY A 3 -30.09 -8.91 -16.88
C GLY A 3 -28.68 -9.44 -17.02
N ASP A 4 -27.69 -8.56 -17.12
CA ASP A 4 -26.29 -8.95 -16.89
C ASP A 4 -25.59 -7.89 -16.04
N ARG A 5 -25.93 -7.87 -14.76
CA ARG A 5 -25.21 -7.08 -13.76
C ARG A 5 -25.07 -7.92 -12.52
N ARG A 6 -23.90 -8.55 -12.40
CA ARG A 6 -23.02 -8.56 -11.21
C ARG A 6 -22.03 -9.73 -11.34
N ARG A 7 -21.09 -9.63 -12.29
CA ARG A 7 -19.76 -10.21 -12.05
C ARG A 7 -19.16 -9.42 -10.90
N ARG A 8 -19.32 -9.90 -9.67
CA ARG A 8 -18.48 -9.50 -8.54
C ARG A 8 -17.05 -9.91 -8.91
N LYS A 9 -16.33 -9.00 -9.58
CA LYS A 9 -14.87 -9.10 -9.67
C LYS A 9 -14.37 -8.94 -8.25
N TYR A 10 -14.14 -10.04 -7.54
CA TYR A 10 -13.22 -10.05 -6.43
C TYR A 10 -11.85 -9.74 -7.03
N GLY A 11 -11.59 -8.45 -7.23
CA GLY A 11 -10.32 -7.97 -7.75
C GLY A 11 -9.25 -8.36 -6.75
N VAL A 12 -8.40 -9.31 -7.13
CA VAL A 12 -7.14 -9.54 -6.44
C VAL A 12 -6.48 -8.17 -6.31
N ARG A 13 -6.26 -7.68 -5.08
CA ARG A 13 -5.58 -6.40 -4.85
C ARG A 13 -4.26 -6.46 -5.62
N LYS A 14 -4.07 -5.55 -6.56
CA LYS A 14 -2.86 -5.49 -7.37
C LYS A 14 -1.73 -4.95 -6.50
N LEU A 15 -0.88 -5.85 -5.99
CA LEU A 15 0.31 -5.48 -5.23
C LEU A 15 1.44 -5.11 -6.18
N VAL A 16 2.20 -4.06 -5.83
CA VAL A 16 3.37 -3.61 -6.57
C VAL A 16 4.56 -3.59 -5.62
N VAL A 17 5.71 -4.10 -6.07
CA VAL A 17 6.96 -4.01 -5.32
C VAL A 17 7.66 -2.70 -5.69
N VAL A 18 8.00 -1.91 -4.68
CA VAL A 18 8.76 -0.67 -4.82
C VAL A 18 10.06 -0.82 -4.04
N SER A 19 11.19 -0.61 -4.70
CA SER A 19 12.51 -0.56 -4.04
C SER A 19 12.79 0.86 -3.58
N VAL A 20 13.22 1.02 -2.33
CA VAL A 20 13.53 2.31 -1.71
C VAL A 20 14.88 2.26 -1.02
N ASN A 21 15.56 3.40 -0.94
CA ASN A 21 16.78 3.54 -0.15
C ASN A 21 16.41 4.06 1.23
N LEU A 22 16.79 3.33 2.27
CA LEU A 22 16.58 3.69 3.67
C LEU A 22 17.91 3.61 4.42
N PRO A 23 18.16 4.49 5.40
CA PRO A 23 19.28 4.33 6.31
C PRO A 23 19.20 2.98 7.05
N ASP A 24 20.34 2.34 7.27
CA ASP A 24 20.42 1.02 7.92
C ASP A 24 19.64 0.96 9.23
N ARG A 25 19.80 2.00 10.08
CA ARG A 25 19.09 2.12 11.36
C ARG A 25 17.56 2.11 11.21
N GLN A 26 17.02 2.62 10.10
CA GLN A 26 15.58 2.55 9.86
C GLN A 26 15.13 1.14 9.48
N VAL A 27 15.95 0.40 8.73
CA VAL A 27 15.68 -1.01 8.40
C VAL A 27 15.71 -1.85 9.68
N GLU A 28 16.70 -1.64 10.55
CA GLU A 28 16.77 -2.31 11.86
C GLU A 28 15.53 -2.04 12.73
N ASN A 29 15.05 -0.79 12.74
CA ASN A 29 13.83 -0.46 13.48
C ASN A 29 12.59 -1.15 12.88
N LEU A 30 12.50 -1.27 11.54
CA LEU A 30 11.42 -2.02 10.88
C LEU A 30 11.46 -3.50 11.27
N ASP A 31 12.67 -4.08 11.34
CA ASP A 31 12.86 -5.46 11.79
C ASP A 31 12.43 -5.67 13.24
N ALA A 32 12.85 -4.78 14.14
CA ALA A 32 12.47 -4.85 15.54
C ALA A 32 10.94 -4.85 15.72
N LEU A 33 10.20 -4.05 14.94
CA LEU A 33 8.74 -4.03 14.99
C LEU A 33 8.09 -5.37 14.58
N VAL A 34 8.70 -6.09 13.63
CA VAL A 34 8.25 -7.41 13.20
C VAL A 34 8.63 -8.47 14.23
N GLU A 35 9.87 -8.43 14.74
CA GLU A 35 10.38 -9.37 15.74
C GLU A 35 9.63 -9.29 17.07
N LEU A 36 9.20 -8.08 17.46
CA LEU A 36 8.33 -7.86 18.61
C LEU A 36 6.89 -8.38 18.41
N GLY A 37 6.55 -8.86 17.21
CA GLY A 37 5.23 -9.38 16.86
C GLY A 37 4.15 -8.31 16.71
N LEU A 38 4.54 -7.03 16.63
CA LEU A 38 3.59 -5.91 16.46
C LEU A 38 3.06 -5.85 15.03
N PHE A 39 3.85 -6.32 14.06
CA PHE A 39 3.50 -6.36 12.65
C PHE A 39 3.86 -7.71 12.03
N ARG A 40 3.16 -8.10 10.97
CA ARG A 40 3.33 -9.41 10.32
C ARG A 40 4.57 -9.47 9.43
N SER A 41 5.00 -8.34 8.90
CA SER A 41 6.16 -8.22 8.00
C SER A 41 6.60 -6.76 7.85
N ARG A 42 7.78 -6.52 7.28
CA ARG A 42 8.24 -5.16 6.93
C ARG A 42 7.25 -4.44 6.01
N SER A 43 6.64 -5.15 5.07
CA SER A 43 5.63 -4.59 4.17
C SER A 43 4.38 -4.12 4.92
N ASP A 44 3.97 -4.86 5.96
CA ASP A 44 2.83 -4.51 6.83
C ASP A 44 3.10 -3.22 7.62
N VAL A 45 4.33 -3.06 8.11
CA VAL A 45 4.78 -1.82 8.78
C VAL A 45 4.73 -0.64 7.81
N VAL A 46 5.31 -0.80 6.62
CA VAL A 46 5.37 0.27 5.61
C VAL A 46 3.98 0.61 5.07
N GLU A 47 3.11 -0.37 4.84
CA GLU A 47 1.71 -0.17 4.43
C GLU A 47 0.96 0.64 5.48
N THR A 48 1.04 0.24 6.76
CA THR A 48 0.39 0.96 7.87
C THR A 48 0.90 2.41 7.97
N ALA A 49 2.22 2.61 7.95
CA ALA A 49 2.81 3.94 8.02
C ALA A 49 2.41 4.82 6.82
N LEU A 50 2.32 4.24 5.63
CA LEU A 50 1.89 4.93 4.42
C LEU A 50 0.40 5.30 4.48
N GLU A 51 -0.47 4.38 4.90
CA GLU A 51 -1.90 4.65 5.09
C GLU A 51 -2.12 5.77 6.10
N GLU A 52 -1.42 5.75 7.24
CA GLU A 52 -1.47 6.82 8.22
C GLU A 52 -1.03 8.16 7.62
N LEU A 53 0.06 8.17 6.86
CA LEU A 53 0.57 9.39 6.22
C LEU A 53 -0.45 9.95 5.23
N LEU A 54 -0.98 9.11 4.34
CA LEU A 54 -1.97 9.51 3.34
C LEU A 54 -3.25 10.04 3.99
N LEU A 55 -3.71 9.38 5.07
CA LEU A 55 -4.86 9.83 5.84
C LEU A 55 -4.62 11.20 6.47
N ARG A 56 -3.43 11.43 7.06
CA ARG A 56 -3.07 12.72 7.67
C ARG A 56 -3.11 13.88 6.67
N TYR A 57 -2.78 13.63 5.40
CA TYR A 57 -2.83 14.64 4.33
C TYR A 57 -4.14 14.63 3.54
N ASN A 58 -5.12 13.80 3.93
CA ASN A 58 -6.40 13.59 3.22
C ASN A 58 -6.23 13.32 1.71
N ILE A 59 -5.15 12.62 1.35
CA ILE A 59 -4.89 12.20 -0.02
C ILE A 59 -5.74 10.96 -0.29
N LYS A 60 -6.77 11.13 -1.12
CA LYS A 60 -7.52 10.02 -1.72
C LYS A 60 -7.26 10.08 -3.21
N MET A 61 -6.35 9.25 -3.70
CA MET A 61 -6.20 9.06 -5.14
C MET A 61 -7.25 8.07 -5.58
N GLU A 62 -8.09 8.45 -6.54
CA GLU A 62 -8.93 7.50 -7.24
C GLU A 62 -8.05 6.71 -8.23
N ASP A 63 -8.46 5.50 -8.64
CA ASP A 63 -7.64 4.66 -9.52
C ASP A 63 -7.23 5.38 -10.84
N GLU A 64 -8.02 6.38 -11.27
CA GLU A 64 -7.75 7.23 -12.44
C GLU A 64 -6.55 8.19 -12.25
N ASP A 65 -6.29 8.65 -11.02
CA ASP A 65 -5.20 9.61 -10.74
C ASP A 65 -3.81 8.95 -10.84
N ILE A 66 -3.74 7.65 -10.53
CA ILE A 66 -2.48 6.87 -10.52
C ILE A 66 -1.97 6.62 -11.95
N GLU A 67 -2.86 6.48 -12.93
CA GLU A 67 -2.49 6.25 -14.33
C GLU A 67 -1.85 7.49 -14.97
N VAL A 68 -2.28 8.69 -14.56
CA VAL A 68 -1.75 9.97 -15.06
C VAL A 68 -0.29 10.19 -14.63
N ILE A 69 0.08 9.75 -13.42
CA ILE A 69 1.44 9.95 -12.89
C ILE A 69 2.44 8.95 -13.51
N LYS A 70 2.01 7.74 -13.87
CA LYS A 70 2.87 6.73 -14.53
C LYS A 70 3.19 7.03 -16.00
N GLY A 71 2.50 7.98 -16.62
CA GLY A 71 2.65 8.34 -18.03
C GLY A 71 3.69 9.43 -18.34
N ARG A 72 4.54 9.81 -17.39
CA ARG A 72 5.66 10.76 -17.59
C ARG A 72 7.01 10.10 -17.34
#